data_AF-A0A7X5QS44-F1
#
_entry.id   AF-A0A7X5QS44-F1
#
_cell.length_a   1.000
_cell.length_b   1.000
_cell.length_c   1.000
_cell.angle_alpha   90.00
_cell.angle_beta   90.00
_cell.angle_gamma   90.00
#
_symmetry.space_group_name_H-M   'P 1'
#
loop_
_entity.id
_entity.type
_entity.pdbx_description
1 polymer ?
#
loop_
_entity_poly.entity_id
_entity_poly.type
_entity_poly.pdbx_seq_one_letter_code
_entity_poly.pdbx_strand_id
1 'polypeptide(L)'
;MSKISDNLTARRDALGYTNEDVVAELAKRGIDRAYSTVTSWFNGIRGSRWNMEELKALLDVLQTDLDTITQGEVEVIEDKVPALTAREMTNLSDEQQQLVLAMVRSMKGKS
;
A
#
# COMPACT_ATOMS: atom_id res chain seq x y z
N MET A 1 18.70 -1.79 -10.84
CA MET A 1 17.30 -1.58 -10.44
C MET A 1 16.97 -0.11 -10.61
N SER A 2 15.71 0.21 -10.90
CA SER A 2 15.27 1.60 -11.10
C SER A 2 14.93 2.21 -9.74
N LYS A 3 15.31 3.47 -9.47
CA LYS A 3 14.95 4.18 -8.23
C LYS A 3 13.43 4.14 -7.96
N ILE A 4 12.63 4.18 -9.03
CA ILE A 4 11.16 4.07 -8.95
C ILE A 4 10.73 2.69 -8.44
N SER A 5 11.31 1.60 -8.95
CA SER A 5 10.93 0.25 -8.52
C SER A 5 11.31 -0.01 -7.06
N ASP A 6 12.43 0.54 -6.63
CA ASP A 6 12.90 0.43 -5.25
C ASP A 6 11.97 1.21 -4.31
N ASN A 7 11.58 2.43 -4.69
CA ASN A 7 10.61 3.26 -3.96
C ASN A 7 9.22 2.62 -3.89
N LEU A 8 8.73 2.04 -4.98
CA LEU A 8 7.47 1.29 -5.00
C LEU A 8 7.52 0.09 -4.05
N THR A 9 8.63 -0.64 -4.04
CA THR A 9 8.84 -1.80 -3.18
C THR A 9 8.88 -1.39 -1.70
N ALA A 10 9.63 -0.35 -1.36
CA ALA A 10 9.69 0.19 -0.01
C ALA A 10 8.30 0.63 0.48
N ARG A 11 7.51 1.28 -0.38
CA ARG A 11 6.16 1.71 -0.01
C ARG A 11 5.19 0.55 0.20
N ARG A 12 5.22 -0.45 -0.69
CA ARG A 12 4.44 -1.68 -0.53
C ARG A 12 4.77 -2.36 0.81
N ASP A 13 6.05 -2.48 1.13
CA ASP A 13 6.52 -3.14 2.35
C ASP A 13 6.16 -2.33 3.61
N ALA A 14 6.20 -1.00 3.54
CA ALA A 14 5.76 -0.12 4.62
C ALA A 14 4.26 -0.28 4.91
N LEU A 15 3.44 -0.55 3.88
CA LEU A 15 2.02 -0.85 4.02
C LEU A 15 1.73 -2.30 4.45
N GLY A 16 2.75 -3.16 4.55
CA GLY A 16 2.57 -4.57 4.83
C GLY A 16 1.81 -5.31 3.72
N TYR A 17 1.92 -4.85 2.48
CA TYR A 17 1.26 -5.47 1.33
C TYR A 17 2.15 -6.53 0.69
N THR A 18 1.55 -7.64 0.28
CA THR A 18 2.13 -8.58 -0.67
C THR A 18 1.81 -8.15 -2.10
N ASN A 19 2.46 -8.76 -3.09
CA ASN A 19 2.08 -8.54 -4.49
C ASN A 19 0.65 -9.04 -4.78
N GLU A 20 0.18 -10.06 -4.07
CA GLU A 20 -1.18 -10.60 -4.18
C GLU A 20 -2.21 -9.60 -3.67
N ASP A 21 -1.91 -8.92 -2.56
CA ASP A 21 -2.73 -7.83 -2.04
C ASP A 21 -2.88 -6.70 -3.04
N VAL A 22 -1.76 -6.29 -3.67
CA VAL A 22 -1.76 -5.25 -4.70
C VAL A 22 -2.62 -5.67 -5.90
N VAL A 23 -2.52 -6.92 -6.35
CA VAL A 23 -3.37 -7.46 -7.43
C VAL A 23 -4.85 -7.38 -7.04
N ALA A 24 -5.20 -7.82 -5.84
CA ALA A 24 -6.58 -7.81 -5.37
C ALA A 24 -7.15 -6.38 -5.26
N GLU A 25 -6.34 -5.44 -4.75
CA GLU A 25 -6.73 -4.03 -4.63
C GLU A 25 -6.88 -3.32 -5.99
N LEU A 26 -6.06 -3.69 -6.99
CA LEU A 26 -6.22 -3.19 -8.36
C LEU A 26 -7.47 -3.76 -9.03
N ALA A 27 -7.77 -5.04 -8.81
CA ALA A 27 -8.98 -5.68 -9.35
C ALA A 27 -10.26 -5.03 -8.81
N LYS A 28 -10.30 -4.66 -7.52
CA LYS A 28 -11.42 -3.89 -6.92
C LYS A 28 -11.64 -2.54 -7.60
N ARG A 29 -10.59 -1.96 -8.20
CA ARG A 29 -10.62 -0.69 -8.94
C ARG A 29 -10.83 -0.86 -10.44
N GLY A 30 -11.14 -2.08 -10.90
CA GLY A 30 -11.39 -2.38 -12.31
C GLY A 30 -10.12 -2.59 -13.16
N ILE A 31 -8.93 -2.62 -12.53
CA ILE A 31 -7.67 -2.90 -13.23
C ILE A 31 -7.30 -4.37 -13.02
N ASP A 32 -7.73 -5.22 -13.96
CA ASP A 32 -7.35 -6.63 -13.96
C ASP A 32 -5.98 -6.83 -14.63
N ARG A 33 -5.00 -7.24 -13.83
CA ARG A 33 -3.62 -7.49 -14.27
C ARG A 33 -3.10 -8.78 -13.69
N ALA A 34 -2.39 -9.54 -14.53
CA ALA A 34 -1.73 -10.77 -14.12
C ALA A 34 -0.69 -10.49 -13.02
N TYR A 35 -0.61 -11.40 -12.04
CA TYR A 35 0.36 -11.34 -10.94
C TYR A 35 1.81 -11.12 -11.40
N SER A 36 2.21 -11.76 -12.50
CA SER A 36 3.55 -11.60 -13.10
C SER A 36 3.82 -10.18 -13.58
N THR A 37 2.78 -9.49 -14.06
CA THR A 37 2.85 -8.10 -14.50
C THR A 37 3.05 -7.17 -13.31
N VAL A 38 2.27 -7.38 -12.24
CA VAL A 38 2.39 -6.60 -11.00
C VAL A 38 3.77 -6.81 -10.36
N THR A 39 4.23 -8.05 -10.27
CA THR A 39 5.57 -8.39 -9.77
C THR A 39 6.68 -7.72 -10.59
N SER A 40 6.50 -7.62 -11.91
CA SER A 40 7.47 -6.96 -12.80
C SER A 40 7.59 -5.45 -12.58
N TRP A 41 6.56 -4.80 -12.02
CA TRP A 41 6.61 -3.38 -11.65
C TRP A 41 7.57 -3.13 -10.49
N PHE A 42 7.53 -3.99 -9.47
CA PHE A 42 8.39 -3.89 -8.29
C PHE A 42 9.83 -4.35 -8.57
N ASN A 43 10.04 -5.24 -9.54
CA ASN A 43 11.37 -5.75 -9.89
C ASN A 43 12.13 -4.87 -10.89
N GLY A 44 11.59 -3.73 -11.32
CA GLY A 44 12.25 -2.81 -12.25
C GLY A 44 12.39 -3.33 -13.69
N ILE A 45 11.71 -4.43 -14.02
CA ILE A 45 11.76 -5.05 -15.36
C ILE A 45 10.91 -4.24 -16.36
N ARG A 46 9.87 -3.53 -15.89
CA ARG A 46 9.01 -2.67 -16.72
C ARG A 46 9.56 -1.24 -16.79
N GLY A 47 10.66 -1.07 -17.51
CA GLY A 47 11.49 0.15 -17.52
C GLY A 47 11.07 1.32 -18.42
N SER A 48 9.91 1.35 -19.09
CA SER A 48 9.62 2.48 -20.01
C SER A 48 8.18 2.68 -20.52
N ARG A 49 7.21 1.81 -20.19
CA ARG A 49 5.83 1.94 -20.69
C ARG A 49 4.81 1.66 -19.60
N TRP A 50 4.78 2.53 -18.61
CA TRP A 50 3.64 2.57 -17.70
C TRP A 50 2.43 3.08 -18.47
N ASN A 51 1.34 2.32 -18.46
CA ASN A 51 0.06 2.94 -18.72
C ASN A 51 -0.21 3.90 -17.55
N MET A 52 -0.48 5.17 -17.85
CA MET A 52 -0.71 6.20 -16.82
C MET A 52 -1.90 5.86 -15.91
N GLU A 53 -2.89 5.13 -16.43
CA GLU A 53 -4.02 4.66 -15.65
C GLU A 53 -3.60 3.59 -14.62
N GLU A 54 -2.78 2.61 -15.05
CA GLU A 54 -2.22 1.58 -14.16
C GLU A 54 -1.30 2.18 -13.10
N LEU A 55 -0.47 3.16 -13.50
CA LEU A 55 0.42 3.85 -12.58
C LEU A 55 -0.36 4.62 -11.53
N LYS A 56 -1.39 5.39 -11.93
CA LYS A 56 -2.24 6.12 -10.99
C LYS A 56 -2.95 5.19 -10.01
N ALA A 57 -3.51 4.09 -10.50
CA ALA A 57 -4.16 3.12 -9.64
C ALA A 57 -3.18 2.44 -8.68
N LEU A 58 -1.97 2.11 -9.14
CA LEU A 58 -0.94 1.55 -8.28
C LEU A 58 -0.52 2.54 -7.18
N LEU A 59 -0.32 3.81 -7.54
CA LEU A 59 0.02 4.87 -6.59
C LEU A 59 -1.09 5.08 -5.55
N ASP A 60 -2.35 5.02 -5.97
CA ASP A 60 -3.50 5.08 -5.07
C ASP A 60 -3.55 3.88 -4.10
N VAL A 61 -3.34 2.66 -4.60
CA VAL A 61 -3.23 1.44 -3.77
C VAL A 61 -2.09 1.56 -2.76
N LEU A 62 -0.97 2.15 -3.17
CA LEU A 62 0.20 2.38 -2.35
C LEU A 62 0.15 3.68 -1.54
N GLN A 63 -0.98 4.39 -1.57
CA GLN A 63 -1.22 5.64 -0.85
C GLN A 63 -0.04 6.61 -0.99
N THR A 64 0.41 6.84 -2.22
CA THR A 64 1.56 7.68 -2.55
C THR A 64 1.34 8.40 -3.89
N ASP A 65 2.25 9.29 -4.27
CA ASP A 65 2.15 10.07 -5.51
C ASP A 65 3.42 9.95 -6.36
N LEU A 66 3.32 10.44 -7.60
CA LEU A 66 4.39 10.34 -8.59
C LEU A 66 5.63 11.13 -8.19
N ASP A 67 5.47 12.27 -7.52
CA ASP A 67 6.60 13.10 -7.11
C ASP A 67 7.38 12.44 -5.97
N THR A 68 6.69 11.80 -5.03
CA THR A 68 7.27 11.03 -3.93
C THR A 68 8.08 9.85 -4.45
N ILE A 69 7.54 9.09 -5.41
CA ILE A 69 8.25 7.92 -5.96
C ILE A 69 9.38 8.28 -6.93
N THR A 70 9.40 9.49 -7.49
CA THR A 70 10.43 9.93 -8.46
C THR A 70 11.51 10.83 -7.87
N GLN A 71 11.15 11.77 -7.00
CA GLN A 71 12.03 12.81 -6.48
C GLN A 71 12.56 12.49 -5.06
N GLY A 72 11.72 11.93 -4.20
CA GLY A 72 12.00 11.76 -2.77
C GLY A 72 12.73 10.47 -2.39
N GLU A 73 13.48 10.53 -1.29
CA GLU A 73 13.61 9.37 -0.40
C GLU A 73 12.19 9.05 0.09
N VAL A 74 11.68 7.85 -0.16
CA VAL A 74 10.40 7.44 0.43
C VAL A 74 10.60 7.52 1.93
N GLU A 75 9.85 8.41 2.61
CA GLU A 75 9.72 8.34 4.06
C GLU A 75 9.13 6.97 4.37
N VAL A 76 10.03 6.03 4.67
CA VAL A 76 9.67 4.77 5.30
C VAL A 76 9.19 5.19 6.66
N ILE A 77 7.87 5.32 6.82
CA ILE A 77 7.25 5.49 8.14
C ILE A 77 7.75 4.30 8.95
N GLU A 78 8.73 4.53 9.83
CA GLU A 78 9.50 3.49 10.52
C GLU A 78 8.62 2.58 11.39
N ASP A 79 7.38 3.01 11.65
CA ASP A 79 6.40 2.23 12.35
C ASP A 79 5.60 1.33 11.37
N LYS A 80 6.12 0.12 11.12
CA LYS A 80 5.38 -0.96 10.41
C LYS A 80 4.07 -1.37 11.08
N VAL A 81 3.88 -1.03 12.35
CA VAL A 81 2.72 -1.38 13.18
C VAL A 81 1.45 -0.59 12.84
N PRO A 82 1.47 0.76 12.72
CA PRO A 82 0.30 1.56 12.34
C PRO A 82 -0.23 1.23 10.94
N ALA A 83 0.60 0.83 9.98
CA ALA A 83 0.13 0.50 8.63
C ALA A 83 -0.71 -0.78 8.57
N LEU A 84 -0.26 -1.86 9.22
CA LEU A 84 -1.05 -3.09 9.37
C LEU A 84 -2.34 -2.85 10.15
N THR A 85 -2.26 -2.07 11.23
CA THR A 85 -3.44 -1.72 12.02
C THR A 85 -4.43 -0.88 11.21
N ALA A 86 -3.96 0.11 10.45
CA ALA A 86 -4.81 0.91 9.57
C ALA A 86 -5.47 0.06 8.48
N ARG A 87 -4.74 -0.90 7.91
CA ARG A 87 -5.27 -1.84 6.91
C ARG A 87 -6.40 -2.70 7.48
N GLU A 88 -6.19 -3.30 8.64
CA GLU A 88 -7.24 -4.06 9.32
C GLU A 88 -8.46 -3.17 9.62
N MET A 89 -8.24 -1.94 10.09
CA MET A 89 -9.32 -0.99 10.37
C MET A 89 -10.10 -0.60 9.11
N THR A 90 -9.46 -0.43 7.94
CA THR A 90 -10.17 -0.12 6.69
C THR A 90 -11.08 -1.23 6.19
N ASN A 91 -10.85 -2.48 6.62
CA ASN A 91 -11.72 -3.61 6.28
C ASN A 91 -12.92 -3.76 7.24
N LEU A 92 -12.95 -2.97 8.31
CA LEU A 92 -14.02 -2.98 9.32
C LEU A 92 -15.08 -1.93 9.00
N SER A 93 -16.34 -2.23 9.34
CA SER A 93 -17.41 -1.23 9.35
C SER A 93 -17.18 -0.17 10.42
N ASP A 94 -17.81 1.00 10.30
CA ASP A 94 -17.72 2.07 11.29
C ASP A 94 -18.05 1.58 12.71
N GLU A 95 -19.05 0.71 12.85
CA GLU A 95 -19.44 0.09 14.12
C GLU A 95 -18.32 -0.81 14.69
N GLN A 96 -17.67 -1.60 13.83
CA GLN A 96 -16.54 -2.44 14.22
C GLN A 96 -15.31 -1.62 14.58
N GLN A 97 -15.04 -0.54 13.86
CA GLN A 97 -13.96 0.40 14.19
C GLN A 97 -14.19 1.07 15.57
N GLN A 98 -15.44 1.46 15.87
CA GLN A 98 -15.81 2.01 17.19
C GLN A 98 -15.63 0.98 18.31
N LEU A 99 -15.93 -0.30 18.06
CA LEU A 99 -15.71 -1.38 19.04
C LEU A 99 -14.23 -1.61 19.33
N VAL A 100 -13.37 -1.63 18.30
CA VAL A 100 -11.91 -1.71 18.46
C VAL A 100 -11.41 -0.51 19.27
N LEU A 101 -11.87 0.70 18.95
CA LEU A 101 -11.49 1.91 19.68
C LEU A 101 -11.92 1.86 21.16
N ALA A 102 -13.12 1.35 21.44
CA ALA A 102 -13.62 1.17 22.80
C ALA A 102 -12.78 0.15 23.59
N MET A 103 -12.40 -0.98 22.97
CA MET A 103 -11.51 -1.96 23.58
C MET A 103 -10.15 -1.37 23.93
N VAL A 104 -9.51 -0.65 23.01
CA VAL A 104 -8.22 0.02 23.25
C VAL A 104 -8.32 1.02 24.39
N ARG A 105 -9.39 1.83 24.44
CA ARG A 105 -9.64 2.78 25.55
C ARG A 105 -9.81 2.06 26.88
N SER A 106 -10.51 0.93 26.91
CA SER A 106 -10.72 0.14 28.13
C SER A 106 -9.42 -0.44 28.69
N MET A 107 -8.47 -0.79 27.83
CA MET A 107 -7.14 -1.24 28.22
C MET A 107 -6.30 -0.10 28.77
N LYS A 108 -6.43 1.11 28.19
CA LYS A 108 -5.69 2.30 28.60
C LYS A 108 -6.14 2.88 29.94
N GLY A 109 -7.41 2.66 30.32
CA GLY A 109 -7.99 3.10 31.60
C GLY A 109 -7.69 2.19 32.80
N LYS A 110 -6.91 1.10 32.62
CA LYS A 110 -6.51 0.16 33.69
C LYS A 110 -5.05 0.33 34.13
N SER A 111 -4.39 1.43 33.80
CA SER A 111 -3.03 1.78 34.27
C SER A 111 -3.05 2.92 35.27
#